data_AF-A0A6J7SN57-F1
#
_entry.id   AF-A0A6J7SN57-F1
#
_cell.length_a   1.000
_cell.length_b   1.000
_cell.length_c   1.000
_cell.angle_alpha   90.00
_cell.angle_beta   90.00
_cell.angle_gamma   90.00
#
_symmetry.space_group_name_H-M   'P 1'
#
loop_
_entity.id
_entity.type
_entity.pdbx_description
1 polymer ?
#
loop_
_entity_poly.entity_id
_entity_poly.type
_entity_poly.pdbx_seq_one_letter_code
_entity_poly.pdbx_strand_id
1 'polypeptide(L)'
;MIALVPSNATQFGEGLEVSADDVQLYLALRECAHQRLFAHVPWLRARAIGAIEAYVAGLRVDPDRMQDAMNGIDISNPEALQELMTSGLLAPEDTEEQRLALARLETLLAVVEGWVDDVVATATADRLPTANALRETMRRRRAAGGPAEKAFGSLVGLELRPRALREAATLFAALRSQGGTQTRDALWGHPDLLPDAQDLADPLEFIGRTQESDE
;
A
#
# COMPACT_ATOMS: atom_id res chain seq x y z
N MET A 1 0.68 -20.35 2.71
CA MET A 1 -0.67 -20.79 3.08
C MET A 1 -1.54 -19.57 2.97
N ILE A 2 -2.61 -19.67 2.21
CA ILE A 2 -3.59 -18.60 2.05
C ILE A 2 -4.63 -18.76 3.15
N ALA A 3 -5.02 -17.66 3.77
CA ALA A 3 -6.12 -17.64 4.72
C ALA A 3 -7.06 -16.49 4.35
N LEU A 4 -8.36 -16.78 4.42
CA LEU A 4 -9.40 -15.76 4.37
C LEU A 4 -10.06 -15.70 5.74
N VAL A 5 -10.38 -14.49 6.20
CA VAL A 5 -11.15 -14.27 7.43
C VAL A 5 -12.63 -14.24 7.01
N PRO A 6 -13.45 -15.26 7.35
CA PRO A 6 -14.81 -15.37 6.81
C PRO A 6 -15.69 -14.16 7.09
N SER A 7 -15.60 -13.58 8.29
CA SER A 7 -16.35 -12.37 8.66
C SER A 7 -16.02 -11.18 7.75
N ASN A 8 -14.75 -11.00 7.40
CA ASN A 8 -14.30 -9.90 6.55
C ASN A 8 -14.75 -10.12 5.10
N ALA A 9 -14.74 -11.38 4.63
CA ALA A 9 -15.23 -11.75 3.31
C ALA A 9 -16.74 -11.53 3.18
N THR A 10 -17.53 -11.95 4.18
CA THR A 10 -18.97 -11.68 4.23
C THR A 10 -19.24 -10.18 4.22
N GLN A 11 -18.59 -9.42 5.10
CA GLN A 11 -18.74 -7.95 5.14
C GLN A 11 -18.36 -7.28 3.83
N PHE A 12 -17.34 -7.78 3.12
CA PHE A 12 -16.94 -7.24 1.82
C PHE A 12 -18.03 -7.41 0.75
N GLY A 13 -18.81 -8.50 0.82
CA GLY A 13 -19.92 -8.76 -0.10
C GLY A 13 -21.23 -8.06 0.25
N GLU A 14 -21.34 -7.45 1.44
CA GLU A 14 -22.58 -6.81 1.89
C GLU A 14 -22.98 -5.65 0.96
N GLY A 15 -24.25 -5.65 0.54
CA GLY A 15 -24.79 -4.63 -0.37
C GLY A 15 -24.35 -4.78 -1.82
N LEU A 16 -23.56 -5.81 -2.17
CA LEU A 16 -23.28 -6.18 -3.55
C LEU A 16 -24.32 -7.20 -4.04
N GLU A 17 -24.81 -7.02 -5.26
CA GLU A 17 -25.62 -8.03 -5.96
C GLU A 17 -24.72 -9.15 -6.53
N VAL A 18 -23.87 -9.73 -5.68
CA VAL A 18 -22.85 -10.74 -6.04
C VAL A 18 -22.96 -11.92 -5.09
N SER A 19 -22.75 -13.14 -5.58
CA SER A 19 -22.82 -14.36 -4.76
C SER A 19 -21.67 -14.41 -3.73
N ALA A 20 -21.89 -15.09 -2.60
CA ALA A 20 -20.84 -15.29 -1.60
C ALA A 20 -19.65 -16.08 -2.16
N ASP A 21 -19.91 -17.03 -3.05
CA ASP A 21 -18.90 -17.85 -3.71
C ASP A 21 -18.01 -17.00 -4.64
N ASP A 22 -18.60 -16.09 -5.41
CA ASP A 22 -17.87 -15.15 -6.28
C ASP A 22 -16.97 -14.22 -5.46
N VAL A 23 -17.48 -13.72 -4.32
CA VAL A 23 -16.71 -12.90 -3.37
C VAL A 23 -15.52 -13.70 -2.83
N GLN A 24 -15.76 -14.91 -2.34
CA GLN A 24 -14.70 -15.77 -1.80
C GLN A 24 -13.66 -16.11 -2.87
N LEU A 25 -14.10 -16.47 -4.08
CA LEU A 25 -13.21 -16.79 -5.19
C LEU A 25 -12.34 -15.60 -5.58
N TYR A 26 -12.94 -14.40 -5.70
CA TYR A 26 -12.21 -13.18 -6.01
C TYR A 26 -11.15 -12.87 -4.95
N LEU A 27 -11.51 -12.90 -3.65
CA LEU A 27 -10.57 -12.66 -2.56
C LEU A 27 -9.47 -13.72 -2.50
N ALA A 28 -9.81 -15.00 -2.70
CA ALA A 28 -8.84 -16.09 -2.76
C ALA A 28 -7.83 -15.89 -3.91
N LEU A 29 -8.30 -15.46 -5.09
CA LEU A 29 -7.42 -15.18 -6.23
C LEU A 29 -6.43 -14.04 -5.95
N ARG A 30 -6.85 -13.00 -5.22
CA ARG A 30 -5.95 -11.93 -4.78
C ARG A 30 -4.87 -12.46 -3.85
N GLU A 31 -5.25 -13.23 -2.83
CA GLU A 31 -4.29 -13.82 -1.90
C GLU A 31 -3.35 -14.82 -2.58
N CYS A 32 -3.85 -15.58 -3.57
CA CYS A 32 -3.03 -16.43 -4.43
C CYS A 32 -1.97 -15.62 -5.18
N ALA A 33 -2.35 -14.46 -5.73
CA ALA A 33 -1.42 -13.58 -6.43
C ALA A 33 -0.37 -13.01 -5.47
N HIS A 34 -0.76 -12.51 -4.29
CA HIS A 34 0.19 -12.09 -3.25
C HIS A 34 1.15 -13.21 -2.88
N GLN A 35 0.64 -14.40 -2.54
CA GLN A 35 1.48 -15.52 -2.16
C GLN A 35 2.43 -15.90 -3.30
N ARG A 36 1.96 -15.93 -4.56
CA ARG A 36 2.80 -16.22 -5.73
C ARG A 36 3.93 -15.20 -5.84
N LEU A 37 3.64 -13.91 -5.73
CA LEU A 37 4.65 -12.86 -5.84
C LEU A 37 5.72 -12.99 -4.77
N PHE A 38 5.33 -13.03 -3.49
CA PHE A 38 6.28 -13.12 -2.37
C PHE A 38 7.05 -14.45 -2.33
N ALA A 39 6.51 -15.52 -2.91
CA ALA A 39 7.23 -16.79 -3.02
C ALA A 39 8.31 -16.79 -4.12
N HIS A 40 8.11 -16.01 -5.19
CA HIS A 40 9.03 -16.01 -6.36
C HIS A 40 9.96 -14.79 -6.41
N VAL A 41 9.70 -13.76 -5.60
CA VAL A 41 10.52 -12.54 -5.54
C VAL A 41 11.23 -12.48 -4.18
N PRO A 42 12.41 -13.10 -4.04
CA PRO A 42 13.05 -13.33 -2.73
C PRO A 42 13.47 -12.04 -2.03
N TRP A 43 13.79 -10.99 -2.78
CA TRP A 43 14.19 -9.70 -2.24
C TRP A 43 13.02 -8.86 -1.71
N LEU A 44 11.78 -9.14 -2.11
CA LEU A 44 10.62 -8.28 -1.83
C LEU A 44 10.35 -8.16 -0.32
N ARG A 45 10.42 -9.29 0.40
CA ARG A 45 10.24 -9.31 1.85
C ARG A 45 11.30 -8.46 2.56
N ALA A 46 12.58 -8.66 2.20
CA ALA A 46 13.68 -7.93 2.81
C ALA A 46 13.57 -6.42 2.55
N ARG A 47 13.16 -6.03 1.33
CA ARG A 47 12.95 -4.63 0.97
C ARG A 47 11.80 -3.99 1.75
N ALA A 48 10.68 -4.68 1.91
CA ALA A 48 9.55 -4.17 2.70
C ALA A 48 9.92 -4.00 4.19
N ILE A 49 10.58 -5.00 4.78
CA ILE A 49 11.07 -4.94 6.17
C ILE A 49 12.09 -3.81 6.33
N GLY A 50 13.06 -3.69 5.41
CA GLY A 50 14.07 -2.63 5.47
C GLY A 50 13.49 -1.22 5.36
N ALA A 51 12.42 -1.03 4.60
CA ALA A 51 11.72 0.27 4.54
C ALA A 51 11.01 0.60 5.87
N ILE A 52 10.40 -0.40 6.52
CA ILE A 52 9.81 -0.26 7.85
C ILE A 52 10.90 0.03 8.90
N GLU A 53 12.00 -0.71 8.88
CA GLU A 53 13.14 -0.51 9.79
C GLU A 53 13.75 0.88 9.62
N ALA A 54 13.91 1.38 8.40
CA ALA A 54 14.41 2.72 8.12
C ALA A 54 13.46 3.81 8.66
N TYR A 55 12.15 3.62 8.53
CA TYR A 55 11.15 4.53 9.12
C TYR A 55 11.21 4.51 10.66
N VAL A 56 11.25 3.32 11.27
CA VAL A 56 11.29 3.15 12.73
C VAL A 56 12.61 3.62 13.35
N ALA A 57 13.74 3.44 12.67
CA ALA A 57 15.05 3.89 13.16
C ALA A 57 15.12 5.43 13.34
N GLY A 58 14.27 6.16 12.62
CA GLY A 58 14.11 7.61 12.76
C GLY A 58 13.22 8.05 13.92
N LEU A 59 12.48 7.14 14.57
CA LEU A 59 11.61 7.45 15.72
C LEU A 59 12.47 7.77 16.94
N ARG A 60 13.03 8.98 16.98
CA ARG A 60 13.66 9.55 18.17
C ARG A 60 12.69 10.55 18.77
N VAL A 61 12.45 10.41 20.07
CA VAL A 61 11.82 11.48 20.85
C VAL A 61 12.83 12.62 20.88
N ASP A 62 12.43 13.79 20.41
CA ASP A 62 13.22 15.02 20.46
C ASP A 62 13.11 15.61 21.88
N PRO A 63 14.15 15.49 22.72
CA PRO A 63 14.09 15.94 24.10
C PRO A 63 14.04 17.47 24.21
N ASP A 64 14.59 18.19 23.22
CA ASP A 64 14.61 19.65 23.21
C ASP A 64 13.20 20.18 22.90
N ARG A 65 12.50 19.57 21.94
CA ARG A 65 11.08 19.85 21.69
C ARG A 65 10.18 19.46 22.85
N MET A 66 10.47 18.35 23.52
CA MET A 66 9.72 17.96 24.71
C MET A 66 9.91 18.99 25.84
N GLN A 67 11.11 19.53 26.00
CA GLN A 67 11.40 20.62 26.94
C GLN A 67 10.66 21.91 26.57
N ASP A 68 10.63 22.28 25.28
CA ASP A 68 9.90 23.45 24.79
C ASP A 68 8.38 23.30 24.93
N ALA A 69 7.84 22.11 24.67
CA ALA A 69 6.42 21.82 24.88
C ALA A 69 6.03 21.85 26.36
N MET A 70 6.95 21.51 27.27
CA MET A 70 6.75 21.58 28.72
C MET A 70 7.00 22.99 29.29
N ASN A 71 7.67 23.88 28.54
CA ASN A 71 7.92 25.25 28.97
C ASN A 71 6.61 26.04 29.03
N GLY A 72 6.25 26.50 30.23
CA GLY A 72 5.04 27.29 30.47
C GLY A 72 3.79 26.47 30.83
N ILE A 73 3.91 25.15 30.97
CA ILE A 73 2.81 24.28 31.39
C ILE A 73 2.99 23.86 32.85
N ASP A 74 1.95 24.07 33.64
CA ASP A 74 1.93 23.64 35.04
C ASP A 74 1.67 22.12 35.11
N ILE A 75 2.76 21.36 35.24
CA ILE A 75 2.76 19.89 35.31
C ILE A 75 2.04 19.39 36.58
N SER A 76 1.83 20.26 37.57
CA SER A 76 1.07 19.92 38.77
C SER A 76 -0.45 19.99 38.57
N ASN A 77 -0.91 20.55 37.44
CA ASN A 77 -2.32 20.60 37.06
C ASN A 77 -2.70 19.38 36.16
N PRO A 78 -3.56 18.47 36.65
CA PRO A 78 -4.00 17.29 35.88
C PRO A 78 -4.69 17.64 34.57
N GLU A 79 -5.42 18.76 34.51
CA GLU A 79 -6.16 19.19 33.32
C GLU A 79 -5.19 19.68 32.23
N ALA A 80 -4.17 20.45 32.60
CA ALA A 80 -3.13 20.91 31.69
C ALA A 80 -2.28 19.76 31.15
N LEU A 81 -2.01 18.74 31.97
CA LEU A 81 -1.32 17.53 31.53
C LEU A 81 -2.17 16.71 30.56
N GLN A 82 -3.48 16.61 30.81
CA GLN A 82 -4.39 15.91 29.92
C GLN A 82 -4.50 16.61 28.56
N GLU A 83 -4.55 17.94 28.55
CA GLU A 83 -4.56 18.77 27.34
C GLU A 83 -3.23 18.66 26.56
N LEU A 84 -2.09 18.65 27.24
CA LEU A 84 -0.78 18.42 26.62
C LEU A 84 -0.74 17.06 25.89
N MET A 85 -1.22 15.99 26.52
CA MET A 85 -1.20 14.64 25.93
C MET A 85 -2.15 14.50 24.74
N THR A 86 -3.29 15.19 24.73
CA THR A 86 -4.24 15.16 23.60
C THR A 86 -3.92 16.17 22.51
N SER A 87 -3.13 17.21 22.80
CA SER A 87 -2.74 18.25 21.84
C SER A 87 -1.87 17.75 20.69
N GLY A 88 -1.21 16.59 20.84
CA GLY A 88 -0.26 16.09 19.85
C GLY A 88 1.06 16.87 19.79
N LEU A 89 1.27 17.89 20.65
CA LEU A 89 2.52 18.66 20.73
C LEU A 89 3.75 17.80 21.11
N LEU A 90 3.51 16.63 21.70
CA LEU A 90 4.53 15.63 22.02
C LEU A 90 4.70 14.56 20.93
N ALA A 91 3.90 14.59 19.86
CA ALA A 91 4.05 13.65 18.76
C ALA A 91 5.31 14.02 17.95
N PRO A 92 6.24 13.08 17.74
CA PRO A 92 7.40 13.33 16.87
C PRO A 92 6.93 13.70 15.46
N GLU A 93 7.44 14.80 14.90
CA GLU A 93 7.30 15.07 13.46
C GLU A 93 8.28 14.20 12.68
N ASP A 94 7.85 13.64 11.55
CA ASP A 94 8.71 12.83 10.71
C ASP A 94 9.85 13.66 10.10
N THR A 95 11.08 13.22 10.33
CA THR A 95 12.28 13.68 9.62
C THR A 95 12.16 13.46 8.11
N GLU A 96 12.97 14.17 7.30
CA GLU A 96 12.98 13.97 5.85
C GLU A 96 13.32 12.51 5.48
N GLU A 97 14.28 11.91 6.19
CA GLU A 97 14.65 10.51 6.01
C GLU A 97 13.48 9.55 6.28
N GLN A 98 12.68 9.83 7.32
CA GLN A 98 11.48 9.05 7.64
C GLN A 98 10.41 9.21 6.56
N ARG A 99 10.14 10.44 6.12
CA ARG A 99 9.18 10.70 5.04
C ARG A 99 9.59 9.99 3.75
N LEU A 100 10.87 9.95 3.42
CA LEU A 100 11.39 9.20 2.28
C LEU A 100 11.27 7.68 2.47
N ALA A 101 11.57 7.14 3.66
CA ALA A 101 11.42 5.71 3.95
C ALA A 101 9.95 5.27 3.86
N LEU A 102 9.04 6.07 4.41
CA LEU A 102 7.60 5.86 4.34
C LEU A 102 7.09 5.92 2.90
N ALA A 103 7.49 6.94 2.13
CA ALA A 103 7.13 7.07 0.73
C ALA A 103 7.60 5.87 -0.11
N ARG A 104 8.79 5.32 0.18
CA ARG A 104 9.30 4.09 -0.45
C ARG A 104 8.45 2.87 -0.11
N LEU A 105 8.04 2.73 1.16
CA LEU A 105 7.17 1.65 1.59
C LEU A 105 5.79 1.74 0.93
N GLU A 106 5.17 2.93 0.94
CA GLU A 106 3.88 3.18 0.28
C GLU A 106 3.94 2.87 -1.22
N THR A 107 5.01 3.30 -1.89
CA THR A 107 5.21 3.05 -3.32
C THR A 107 5.35 1.55 -3.57
N LEU A 108 6.16 0.84 -2.78
CA LEU A 108 6.31 -0.60 -2.90
C LEU A 108 4.97 -1.35 -2.73
N LEU A 109 4.18 -0.97 -1.73
CA LEU A 109 2.85 -1.55 -1.49
C LEU A 109 1.89 -1.24 -2.64
N ALA A 110 1.92 -0.02 -3.19
CA ALA A 110 1.11 0.36 -4.34
C ALA A 110 1.46 -0.47 -5.58
N VAL A 111 2.76 -0.67 -5.85
CA VAL A 111 3.27 -1.48 -6.97
C VAL A 111 2.84 -2.94 -6.81
N VAL A 112 2.97 -3.53 -5.62
CA VAL A 112 2.50 -4.89 -5.33
C VAL A 112 1.00 -5.02 -5.62
N GLU A 113 0.19 -4.09 -5.09
CA GLU A 113 -1.27 -4.12 -5.28
C GLU A 113 -1.67 -3.90 -6.75
N GLY A 114 -0.98 -3.03 -7.47
CA GLY A 114 -1.22 -2.79 -8.90
C GLY A 114 -0.99 -4.04 -9.74
N TRP A 115 0.08 -4.79 -9.45
CA TRP A 115 0.36 -6.06 -10.11
C TRP A 115 -0.68 -7.13 -9.78
N VAL A 116 -1.12 -7.22 -8.51
CA VAL A 116 -2.18 -8.14 -8.12
C VAL A 116 -3.51 -7.80 -8.80
N ASP A 117 -3.86 -6.52 -8.87
CA ASP A 117 -5.07 -6.05 -9.56
C ASP A 117 -5.05 -6.48 -11.05
N ASP A 118 -3.92 -6.36 -11.76
CA ASP A 118 -3.80 -6.81 -13.16
C ASP A 118 -3.82 -8.34 -13.32
N VAL A 119 -3.10 -9.08 -12.46
CA VAL A 119 -3.07 -10.56 -12.48
C VAL A 119 -4.47 -11.13 -12.27
N VAL A 120 -5.19 -10.64 -11.27
CA VAL A 120 -6.54 -11.10 -10.94
C VAL A 120 -7.52 -10.68 -12.03
N ALA A 121 -7.43 -9.45 -12.55
CA ALA A 121 -8.27 -9.01 -13.67
C ALA A 121 -8.08 -9.91 -14.90
N THR A 122 -6.85 -10.27 -15.23
CA THR A 122 -6.54 -11.17 -16.35
C THR A 122 -7.07 -12.59 -16.11
N ALA A 123 -6.90 -13.12 -14.89
CA ALA A 123 -7.36 -14.47 -14.55
C ALA A 123 -8.90 -14.60 -14.58
N THR A 124 -9.60 -13.52 -14.21
CA THR A 124 -11.06 -13.49 -14.06
C THR A 124 -11.83 -13.06 -15.31
N ALA A 125 -11.17 -12.43 -16.30
CA ALA A 125 -11.78 -11.78 -17.45
C ALA A 125 -12.94 -12.58 -18.10
N ASP A 126 -12.73 -13.86 -18.38
CA ASP A 126 -13.73 -14.72 -19.05
C ASP A 126 -14.41 -15.73 -18.11
N ARG A 127 -14.11 -15.67 -16.81
CA ARG A 127 -14.47 -16.73 -15.84
C ARG A 127 -15.35 -16.24 -14.70
N LEU A 128 -15.26 -14.95 -14.36
CA LEU A 128 -15.99 -14.35 -13.24
C LEU A 128 -16.55 -12.99 -13.66
N PRO A 129 -17.73 -12.94 -14.29
CA PRO A 129 -18.32 -11.70 -14.80
C PRO A 129 -18.50 -10.61 -13.72
N THR A 130 -18.70 -11.02 -12.47
CA THR A 130 -18.86 -10.15 -11.29
C THR A 130 -17.54 -9.54 -10.80
N ALA A 131 -16.38 -9.99 -11.30
CA ALA A 131 -15.06 -9.54 -10.85
C ALA A 131 -14.84 -8.02 -11.02
N ASN A 132 -15.43 -7.42 -12.06
CA ASN A 132 -15.33 -5.96 -12.26
C ASN A 132 -16.03 -5.18 -11.15
N ALA A 133 -17.21 -5.65 -10.69
CA ALA A 133 -17.92 -5.03 -9.57
C ALA A 133 -17.12 -5.18 -8.27
N LEU A 134 -16.58 -6.38 -8.02
CA LEU A 134 -15.74 -6.65 -6.84
C LEU A 134 -14.45 -5.81 -6.84
N ARG A 135 -13.80 -5.65 -8.00
CA ARG A 135 -12.63 -4.78 -8.17
C ARG A 135 -12.97 -3.33 -7.88
N GLU A 136 -14.11 -2.83 -8.37
CA GLU A 136 -14.56 -1.47 -8.08
C GLU A 136 -14.88 -1.27 -6.60
N THR A 137 -15.53 -2.24 -5.95
CA THR A 137 -15.78 -2.21 -4.50
C THR A 137 -14.48 -2.14 -3.71
N MET A 138 -13.48 -2.95 -4.08
CA MET A 138 -12.16 -2.91 -3.46
C MET A 138 -11.51 -1.53 -3.60
N ARG A 139 -11.55 -0.95 -4.81
CA ARG A 139 -11.02 0.40 -5.08
C ARG A 139 -11.67 1.46 -4.19
N ARG A 140 -13.00 1.41 -4.03
CA ARG A 140 -13.74 2.35 -3.17
C ARG A 140 -13.39 2.16 -1.69
N ARG A 141 -13.29 0.92 -1.22
CA ARG A 141 -12.93 0.62 0.18
C ARG A 141 -11.53 1.13 0.51
N ARG A 142 -10.55 0.92 -0.39
CA ARG A 142 -9.19 1.48 -0.24
C ARG A 142 -9.20 3.02 -0.24
N ALA A 143 -10.04 3.64 -1.08
CA ALA A 143 -10.16 5.10 -1.13
C ALA A 143 -10.79 5.71 0.13
N ALA A 144 -11.74 5.00 0.75
CA ALA A 144 -12.38 5.45 1.98
C ALA A 144 -11.51 5.23 3.23
N GLY A 145 -10.64 4.22 3.20
CA GLY A 145 -9.84 3.76 4.34
C GLY A 145 -10.72 3.13 5.43
N GLY A 146 -10.45 1.89 5.82
CA GLY A 146 -11.15 1.25 6.92
C GLY A 146 -10.66 1.77 8.29
N PRO A 147 -11.42 1.48 9.38
CA PRO A 147 -11.03 1.87 10.73
C PRO A 147 -9.66 1.34 11.13
N ALA A 148 -9.31 0.12 10.67
CA ALA A 148 -8.02 -0.49 10.93
C ALA A 148 -6.89 0.21 10.17
N GLU A 149 -7.06 0.54 8.88
CA GLU A 149 -6.05 1.31 8.15
C GLU A 149 -5.85 2.71 8.74
N LYS A 150 -6.93 3.38 9.20
CA LYS A 150 -6.82 4.69 9.87
C LYS A 150 -6.08 4.60 11.20
N ALA A 151 -6.39 3.58 12.01
CA ALA A 151 -5.68 3.35 13.27
C ALA A 151 -4.20 3.03 13.04
N PHE A 152 -3.89 2.15 12.08
CA PHE A 152 -2.51 1.83 11.73
C PHE A 152 -1.76 3.05 11.19
N GLY A 153 -2.37 3.80 10.27
CA GLY A 153 -1.82 5.06 9.75
C GLY A 153 -1.51 6.06 10.86
N SER A 154 -2.37 6.18 11.87
CA SER A 154 -2.10 7.06 13.02
C SER A 154 -0.93 6.62 13.92
N LEU A 155 -0.57 5.34 13.90
CA LEU A 155 0.51 4.79 14.72
C LEU A 155 1.87 4.80 14.02
N VAL A 156 1.88 4.59 12.71
CA VAL A 156 3.12 4.42 11.93
C VAL A 156 3.23 5.37 10.73
N GLY A 157 2.35 6.36 10.62
CA GLY A 157 2.33 7.32 9.52
C GLY A 157 1.95 6.74 8.15
N LEU A 158 1.84 5.41 8.02
CA LEU A 158 1.63 4.74 6.73
C LEU A 158 0.25 5.04 6.14
N GLU A 159 0.23 5.73 5.00
CA GLU A 159 -0.99 6.01 4.26
C GLU A 159 -0.94 5.43 2.85
N LEU A 160 -1.79 4.43 2.59
CA LEU A 160 -1.93 3.91 1.23
C LEU A 160 -2.71 4.91 0.36
N ARG A 161 -1.98 5.76 -0.35
CA ARG A 161 -2.56 6.79 -1.22
C ARG A 161 -3.43 6.16 -2.31
N PRO A 162 -4.74 6.42 -2.35
CA PRO A 162 -5.65 5.82 -3.34
C PRO A 162 -5.26 6.13 -4.78
N ARG A 163 -4.61 7.27 -4.99
CA ARG A 163 -4.06 7.69 -6.28
C ARG A 163 -2.95 6.75 -6.76
N ALA A 164 -1.94 6.49 -5.93
CA ALA A 164 -0.81 5.63 -6.25
C ALA A 164 -1.25 4.19 -6.59
N LEU A 165 -2.27 3.67 -5.88
CA LEU A 165 -2.85 2.36 -6.17
C LEU A 165 -3.49 2.28 -7.57
N ARG A 166 -4.20 3.34 -7.99
CA ARG A 166 -4.80 3.41 -9.34
C ARG A 166 -3.74 3.56 -10.43
N GLU A 167 -2.74 4.37 -10.17
CA GLU A 167 -1.59 4.59 -11.05
C GLU A 167 -0.80 3.30 -11.27
N ALA A 168 -0.49 2.57 -10.20
CA ALA A 168 0.16 1.26 -10.28
C ALA A 168 -0.68 0.23 -11.06
N ALA A 169 -1.99 0.18 -10.83
CA ALA A 169 -2.87 -0.70 -11.62
C ALA A 169 -2.87 -0.34 -13.12
N THR A 170 -2.80 0.96 -13.43
CA THR A 170 -2.71 1.45 -14.82
C THR A 170 -1.38 1.06 -15.45
N LEU A 171 -0.28 1.23 -14.72
CA LEU A 171 1.07 0.85 -15.14
C LEU A 171 1.12 -0.63 -15.56
N PHE A 172 0.69 -1.54 -14.69
CA PHE A 172 0.76 -2.98 -14.98
C PHE A 172 -0.18 -3.40 -16.11
N ALA A 173 -1.35 -2.78 -16.25
CA ALA A 173 -2.23 -3.01 -17.39
C ALA A 173 -1.59 -2.54 -18.71
N ALA A 174 -0.89 -1.41 -18.70
CA ALA A 174 -0.19 -0.88 -19.87
C ALA A 174 1.02 -1.74 -20.26
N LEU A 175 1.87 -2.12 -19.30
CA LEU A 175 2.99 -3.05 -19.52
C LEU A 175 2.52 -4.37 -20.14
N ARG A 176 1.44 -4.94 -19.60
CA ARG A 176 0.83 -6.16 -20.18
C ARG A 176 0.30 -5.92 -21.58
N SER A 177 -0.34 -4.78 -21.85
CA SER A 177 -0.89 -4.48 -23.18
C SER A 177 0.20 -4.33 -24.24
N GLN A 178 1.40 -3.89 -23.87
CA GLN A 178 2.49 -3.66 -24.80
C GLN A 178 3.33 -4.91 -25.05
N GLY A 179 3.72 -5.63 -23.99
CA GLY A 179 4.66 -6.76 -24.10
C GLY A 179 4.17 -8.06 -23.44
N GLY A 180 2.89 -8.13 -23.10
CA GLY A 180 2.30 -9.31 -22.49
C GLY A 180 2.71 -9.53 -21.03
N THR A 181 2.44 -10.73 -20.53
CA THR A 181 2.70 -11.08 -19.12
C THR A 181 4.18 -11.11 -18.76
N GLN A 182 5.05 -11.38 -19.74
CA GLN A 182 6.50 -11.43 -19.52
C GLN A 182 7.06 -10.04 -19.24
N THR A 183 6.73 -9.04 -20.04
CA THR A 183 7.11 -7.64 -19.80
C THR A 183 6.55 -7.11 -18.49
N ARG A 184 5.28 -7.43 -18.19
CA ARG A 184 4.67 -7.07 -16.90
C ARG A 184 5.43 -7.66 -15.70
N ASP A 185 5.84 -8.93 -15.78
CA ASP A 185 6.48 -9.63 -14.66
C ASP A 185 8.00 -9.36 -14.59
N ALA A 186 8.62 -8.82 -15.64
CA ALA A 186 10.05 -8.52 -15.71
C ALA A 186 10.52 -7.50 -14.64
N LEU A 187 9.66 -6.56 -14.24
CA LEU A 187 9.95 -5.58 -13.17
C LEU A 187 10.34 -6.23 -11.84
N TRP A 188 9.93 -7.47 -11.60
CA TRP A 188 10.24 -8.20 -10.37
C TRP A 188 11.63 -8.85 -10.38
N GLY A 189 12.36 -8.79 -11.49
CA GLY A 189 13.69 -9.37 -11.64
C GLY A 189 14.74 -8.76 -10.71
N HIS A 190 14.63 -7.47 -10.41
CA HIS A 190 15.55 -6.76 -9.53
C HIS A 190 14.86 -5.56 -8.84
N PRO A 191 15.21 -5.23 -7.58
CA PRO A 191 14.61 -4.08 -6.87
C PRO A 191 14.71 -2.74 -7.60
N ASP A 192 15.75 -2.54 -8.41
CA ASP A 192 16.03 -1.29 -9.11
C ASP A 192 15.20 -1.11 -10.39
N LEU A 193 14.50 -2.16 -10.82
CA LEU A 193 13.55 -2.10 -11.94
C LEU A 193 12.17 -1.61 -11.50
N LEU A 194 11.90 -1.55 -10.19
CA LEU A 194 10.60 -1.08 -9.73
C LEU A 194 10.45 0.43 -9.96
N PRO A 195 9.26 0.88 -10.37
CA PRO A 195 8.95 2.30 -10.47
C PRO A 195 9.02 2.95 -9.09
N ASP A 196 9.50 4.18 -9.04
CA ASP A 196 9.40 5.03 -7.87
C ASP A 196 8.07 5.81 -7.82
N ALA A 197 7.95 6.73 -6.86
CA ALA A 197 6.74 7.52 -6.69
C ALA A 197 6.47 8.49 -7.86
N GLN A 198 7.52 8.96 -8.54
CA GLN A 198 7.40 9.83 -9.72
C GLN A 198 7.00 9.01 -10.94
N ASP A 199 7.55 7.82 -11.09
CA ASP A 199 7.18 6.87 -12.14
C ASP A 199 5.71 6.44 -12.05
N LEU A 200 5.17 6.27 -10.84
CA LEU A 200 3.74 6.05 -10.67
C LEU A 200 2.91 7.28 -11.06
N ALA A 201 3.42 8.49 -10.84
CA ALA A 201 2.70 9.71 -11.21
C ALA A 201 2.62 9.89 -12.75
N ASP A 202 3.60 9.38 -13.50
CA ASP A 202 3.58 9.26 -14.96
C ASP A 202 3.94 7.84 -15.46
N PRO A 203 2.97 6.91 -15.45
CA PRO A 203 3.22 5.52 -15.86
C PRO A 203 3.65 5.38 -17.32
N LEU A 204 3.25 6.31 -18.20
CA LEU A 204 3.55 6.21 -19.63
C LEU A 204 5.01 6.59 -19.91
N GLU A 205 5.50 7.63 -19.23
CA GLU A 205 6.92 8.01 -19.31
C GLU A 205 7.83 6.88 -18.80
N PHE A 206 7.51 6.27 -17.66
CA PHE A 206 8.27 5.13 -17.13
C PHE A 206 8.35 3.96 -18.13
N ILE A 207 7.22 3.64 -18.77
CA ILE A 207 7.18 2.57 -19.77
C ILE A 207 8.07 2.91 -20.96
N GLY A 208 8.04 4.15 -21.45
CA GLY A 208 8.89 4.61 -22.55
C GLY A 208 10.39 4.42 -22.25
N ARG A 209 10.85 4.82 -21.05
CA ARG A 209 12.26 4.67 -20.63
C ARG A 209 12.70 3.21 -20.54
N THR A 210 11.80 2.34 -20.08
CA THR A 210 12.09 0.91 -19.95
C THR A 210 12.33 0.26 -21.32
N GLN A 211 11.64 0.71 -22.38
CA GLN A 211 11.83 0.20 -23.75
C GLN A 211 13.18 0.61 -24.33
N GLU A 212 13.59 1.88 -24.16
CA GLU A 212 14.89 2.37 -24.67
C GLU A 212 16.09 1.69 -24.01
N SER A 213 15.91 1.15 -22.81
CA SER A 213 16.98 0.44 -22.08
C SER A 213 17.14 -1.02 -22.52
N ASP A 214 16.14 -1.59 -23.19
CA ASP A 214 16.13 -2.97 -23.69
C ASP A 214 16.59 -3.07 -25.18
N GLU A 215 16.76 -1.94 -25.88
CA GLU A 215 17.32 -1.81 -27.24
C GLU A 215 18.85 -1.61 -27.26
#